data_AF-A0A1Y0IP39-F1
#
_entry.id   AF-A0A1Y0IP39-F1
#
_cell.length_a   1.000
_cell.length_b   1.000
_cell.length_c   1.000
_cell.angle_alpha   90.00
_cell.angle_beta   90.00
_cell.angle_gamma   90.00
#
_symmetry.space_group_name_H-M   'P 1'
#
loop_
_entity.id
_entity.type
_entity.pdbx_description
1 polymer ?
#
loop_
_entity_poly.entity_id
_entity_poly.type
_entity_poly.pdbx_seq_one_letter_code
_entity_poly.pdbx_strand_id
1 'polypeptide(L)'
;MKSFLRIFPYVLVFVLVLLLQVKLDADNRVLPYLEPYGRETAIGTATPNRPAQVLGENRYAWLSGQELVLAQIDPAKQKSELEKRPLPSPDIYTTTTFKLSGSDIYWVGEKRVLKHAAWENGAWSAAKTFDPGVISLELLQLGKQPYLLVGTEKGMKIYQASGAALKEVANFPQQRTVYVDGAVDQQGLAHIAMLEQVGVESYNLLHLTYDGAAQKASPKHLVKALSVGTSNLIDEMVYGMDKTHGYYFLTYKSSRKSTTELRAVSFALNDPSAKTAKDMKLIPKTMVGEDAPNSNGPYVRPIQEEKLQFAFVADFGKNPRNTGREVLFSSMQNGKWQQDDLTRVSNLNSLGFNPVFDKQGDTTTTLFMKFAKLKTYDVLYNSDDPAYAAATNKMGKDDYTRAAMEVPQYLGMSIMMLVIAFAWPMLPFAYLFYLVMKKEDVLYDQPNRHLFISVVLYLATQIVVFLKYGNLDTLYYYMPTWLQSGFAVAMLFVVLAVTSYAFTAIYARTRYERSAMGEFSYFLGINVWTVTLALSYYLAG
;
A
#
# COMPACT_ATOMS: atom_id res chain seq x y z
N MET A 1 -33.62 -18.86 -35.40
CA MET A 1 -33.85 -19.42 -34.04
C MET A 1 -33.04 -20.69 -33.75
N LYS A 2 -33.08 -21.73 -34.60
CA LYS A 2 -32.34 -22.99 -34.36
C LYS A 2 -30.80 -22.83 -34.29
N SER A 3 -30.21 -21.90 -35.05
CA SER A 3 -28.77 -21.60 -35.00
C SER A 3 -28.35 -20.94 -33.69
N PHE A 4 -29.16 -20.00 -33.19
CA PHE A 4 -28.92 -19.30 -31.92
C PHE A 4 -28.90 -20.26 -30.73
N LEU A 5 -29.82 -21.25 -30.68
CA LEU A 5 -29.86 -22.25 -29.61
C LEU A 5 -28.59 -23.13 -29.51
N ARG A 6 -27.80 -23.25 -30.59
CA ARG A 6 -26.53 -23.99 -30.58
C ARG A 6 -25.37 -23.20 -29.97
N ILE A 7 -25.42 -21.87 -30.07
CA ILE A 7 -24.36 -20.97 -29.63
C ILE A 7 -24.70 -20.35 -28.27
N PHE A 8 -25.99 -20.26 -27.95
CA PHE A 8 -26.51 -19.66 -26.73
C PHE A 8 -25.85 -20.18 -25.45
N PRO A 9 -25.64 -21.50 -25.23
CA PRO A 9 -24.94 -21.98 -24.05
C PRO A 9 -23.51 -21.44 -23.90
N TYR A 10 -22.77 -21.31 -25.01
CA TYR A 10 -21.41 -20.77 -24.99
C TYR A 10 -21.39 -19.30 -24.58
N VAL A 11 -22.32 -18.50 -25.15
CA VAL A 11 -22.48 -17.08 -24.81
C VAL A 11 -22.92 -16.92 -23.36
N LEU A 12 -23.89 -17.73 -22.91
CA LEU A 12 -24.39 -17.69 -21.55
C LEU A 12 -23.29 -18.03 -20.52
N VAL A 13 -22.54 -19.11 -20.76
CA VAL A 13 -21.39 -19.49 -19.91
C VAL A 13 -20.36 -18.38 -19.90
N PHE A 14 -20.02 -17.80 -21.06
CA PHE A 14 -19.05 -16.71 -21.15
C PHE A 14 -19.47 -15.50 -20.31
N VAL A 15 -20.72 -15.04 -20.46
CA VAL A 15 -21.24 -13.88 -19.70
C VAL A 15 -21.27 -14.18 -18.20
N LEU A 16 -21.77 -15.35 -17.79
CA LEU A 16 -21.87 -15.70 -16.37
C LEU A 16 -20.50 -15.85 -15.71
N VAL A 17 -19.56 -16.52 -16.38
CA VAL A 17 -18.20 -16.69 -15.85
C VAL A 17 -17.48 -15.35 -15.82
N LEU A 18 -17.61 -14.51 -16.85
CA LEU A 18 -17.00 -13.18 -16.85
C LEU A 18 -17.52 -12.32 -15.69
N LEU A 19 -18.83 -12.28 -15.47
CA LEU A 19 -19.42 -11.57 -14.32
C LEU A 19 -18.95 -12.13 -12.98
N LEU A 20 -18.83 -13.46 -12.87
CA LEU A 20 -18.30 -14.11 -11.68
C LEU A 20 -16.83 -13.74 -11.43
N GLN A 21 -15.99 -13.75 -12.47
CA GLN A 21 -14.58 -13.37 -12.36
C GLN A 21 -14.40 -11.90 -12.00
N VAL A 22 -15.22 -11.00 -12.56
CA VAL A 22 -15.25 -9.57 -12.17
C VAL A 22 -15.57 -9.44 -10.69
N LYS A 23 -16.57 -10.18 -10.21
CA LYS A 23 -16.91 -10.18 -8.79
C LYS A 23 -15.78 -10.73 -7.92
N LEU A 24 -15.22 -11.89 -8.28
CA LEU A 24 -14.14 -12.52 -7.51
C LEU A 24 -12.90 -11.65 -7.44
N ASP A 25 -12.53 -10.99 -8.53
CA ASP A 25 -11.38 -10.08 -8.56
C ASP A 25 -11.64 -8.81 -7.74
N ALA A 26 -12.83 -8.21 -7.85
CA ALA A 26 -13.22 -7.07 -7.03
C ALA A 26 -13.21 -7.43 -5.53
N ASP A 27 -13.81 -8.57 -5.15
CA ASP A 27 -13.79 -9.09 -3.78
C ASP A 27 -12.34 -9.30 -3.32
N ASN A 28 -11.48 -9.89 -4.17
CA ASN A 28 -10.09 -10.17 -3.83
C ASN A 28 -9.22 -8.90 -3.70
N ARG A 29 -9.56 -7.81 -4.39
CA ARG A 29 -8.84 -6.53 -4.25
C ARG A 29 -9.30 -5.75 -3.03
N VAL A 30 -10.61 -5.76 -2.75
CA VAL A 30 -11.21 -4.87 -1.74
C VAL A 30 -11.32 -5.52 -0.36
N LEU A 31 -11.67 -6.81 -0.29
CA LEU A 31 -11.92 -7.53 0.96
C LEU A 31 -10.66 -8.27 1.44
N PRO A 32 -10.51 -8.57 2.75
CA PRO A 32 -11.28 -7.97 3.83
C PRO A 32 -11.05 -6.46 3.86
N TYR A 33 -12.06 -5.72 4.32
CA TYR A 33 -11.88 -4.30 4.54
C TYR A 33 -10.76 -4.06 5.56
N LEU A 34 -10.21 -2.85 5.54
CA LEU A 34 -9.27 -2.44 6.56
C LEU A 34 -10.08 -2.37 7.88
N GLU A 35 -9.55 -2.94 8.96
CA GLU A 35 -10.12 -2.78 10.30
C GLU A 35 -8.99 -2.26 11.20
N PRO A 36 -9.21 -1.20 12.00
CA PRO A 36 -10.46 -0.42 12.15
C PRO A 36 -10.68 0.65 11.07
N TYR A 37 -9.77 0.78 10.08
CA TYR A 37 -9.77 1.89 9.13
C TYR A 37 -10.84 1.80 8.03
N GLY A 38 -11.27 2.94 7.50
CA GLY A 38 -12.09 2.99 6.30
C GLY A 38 -11.30 2.72 5.02
N ARG A 39 -11.91 3.04 3.87
CA ARG A 39 -11.21 3.12 2.57
C ARG A 39 -10.67 4.53 2.34
N GLU A 40 -9.59 4.65 1.58
CA GLU A 40 -9.02 5.95 1.27
C GLU A 40 -9.94 6.84 0.41
N THR A 41 -9.98 8.14 0.74
CA THR A 41 -10.71 9.17 -0.01
C THR A 41 -9.75 10.22 -0.53
N ALA A 42 -9.86 10.57 -1.81
CA ALA A 42 -9.06 11.63 -2.42
C ALA A 42 -9.58 13.02 -2.05
N ILE A 43 -8.68 13.92 -1.63
CA ILE A 43 -9.02 15.29 -1.23
C ILE A 43 -8.31 16.36 -2.05
N GLY A 44 -7.36 15.98 -2.91
CA GLY A 44 -6.67 16.94 -3.77
C GLY A 44 -5.42 16.33 -4.39
N THR A 45 -4.53 17.21 -4.86
CA THR A 45 -3.24 16.82 -5.43
C THR A 45 -2.11 17.58 -4.78
N ALA A 46 -0.92 16.99 -4.81
CA ALA A 46 0.33 17.58 -4.34
C ALA A 46 1.39 17.56 -5.44
N THR A 47 2.28 18.54 -5.39
CA THR A 47 3.48 18.64 -6.23
C THR A 47 4.51 19.48 -5.47
N PRO A 48 5.72 18.96 -5.16
CA PRO A 48 6.28 17.64 -5.48
C PRO A 48 5.82 16.52 -4.52
N ASN A 49 6.39 15.31 -4.66
CA ASN A 49 6.19 14.18 -3.75
C ASN A 49 6.82 14.45 -2.37
N ARG A 50 6.07 15.00 -1.43
CA ARG A 50 6.56 15.32 -0.08
C ARG A 50 5.49 15.08 0.96
N PRO A 51 5.84 14.75 2.21
CA PRO A 51 4.85 14.64 3.28
C PRO A 51 4.10 15.96 3.45
N ALA A 52 2.79 15.86 3.69
CA ALA A 52 2.05 16.99 4.18
C ALA A 52 2.51 17.33 5.60
N GLN A 53 2.50 18.60 5.96
CA GLN A 53 2.72 19.01 7.34
C GLN A 53 1.43 18.83 8.13
N VAL A 54 1.51 18.17 9.27
CA VAL A 54 0.42 18.11 10.26
C VAL A 54 0.43 19.42 11.06
N LEU A 55 -0.71 20.11 11.08
CA LEU A 55 -0.92 21.36 11.82
C LEU A 55 -1.70 21.13 13.13
N GLY A 56 -2.16 19.90 13.37
CA GLY A 56 -2.97 19.50 14.51
C GLY A 56 -4.48 19.61 14.25
N GLU A 57 -5.28 18.92 15.05
CA GLU A 57 -6.76 18.94 14.98
C GLU A 57 -7.27 18.53 13.59
N ASN A 58 -6.68 17.50 12.99
CA ASN A 58 -6.98 17.04 11.62
C ASN A 58 -6.78 18.12 10.55
N ARG A 59 -5.87 19.07 10.79
CA ARG A 59 -5.43 20.06 9.80
C ARG A 59 -4.09 19.66 9.19
N TYR A 60 -4.01 19.79 7.87
CA TYR A 60 -2.83 19.43 7.09
C TYR A 60 -2.50 20.54 6.11
N ALA A 61 -1.23 20.63 5.72
CA ALA A 61 -0.79 21.54 4.68
C ALA A 61 0.20 20.90 3.71
N TRP A 62 0.07 21.20 2.42
CA TRP A 62 1.00 20.72 1.39
C TRP A 62 1.07 21.69 0.21
N LEU A 63 2.07 21.49 -0.65
CA LEU A 63 2.27 22.29 -1.85
C LEU A 63 1.59 21.62 -3.06
N SER A 64 0.94 22.42 -3.90
CA SER A 64 0.31 21.97 -5.13
C SER A 64 0.42 23.04 -6.23
N GLY A 65 1.26 22.80 -7.23
CA GLY A 65 1.44 23.74 -8.34
C GLY A 65 2.03 25.09 -7.89
N GLN A 66 1.23 26.15 -7.87
CA GLN A 66 1.63 27.48 -7.38
C GLN A 66 0.85 27.88 -6.12
N GLU A 67 0.34 26.88 -5.39
CA GLU A 67 -0.50 27.05 -4.23
C GLU A 67 0.04 26.28 -3.03
N LEU A 68 -0.11 26.86 -1.84
CA LEU A 68 -0.12 26.16 -0.56
C LEU A 68 -1.57 25.79 -0.26
N VAL A 69 -1.85 24.51 -0.11
CA VAL A 69 -3.16 23.99 0.24
C VAL A 69 -3.17 23.70 1.74
N LEU A 70 -4.16 24.26 2.45
CA LEU A 70 -4.48 23.91 3.83
C LEU A 70 -5.80 23.14 3.81
N ALA A 71 -5.82 21.96 4.41
CA ALA A 71 -7.02 21.14 4.52
C ALA A 71 -7.44 20.97 5.97
N GLN A 72 -8.73 21.11 6.23
CA GLN A 72 -9.39 20.65 7.45
C GLN A 72 -10.19 19.40 7.10
N ILE A 73 -9.91 18.29 7.80
CA ILE A 73 -10.62 17.02 7.59
C ILE A 73 -11.57 16.79 8.78
N ASP A 74 -12.83 16.48 8.48
CA ASP A 74 -13.84 15.99 9.42
C ASP A 74 -14.18 14.54 9.02
N PRO A 75 -13.52 13.53 9.61
CA PRO A 75 -13.71 12.14 9.22
C PRO A 75 -15.14 11.66 9.52
N ALA A 76 -15.71 12.03 10.67
CA ALA A 76 -17.06 11.67 11.07
C ALA A 76 -18.13 12.14 10.05
N LYS A 77 -17.95 13.34 9.48
CA LYS A 77 -18.86 13.87 8.44
C LYS A 77 -18.45 13.52 7.01
N GLN A 78 -17.30 12.87 6.80
CA GLN A 78 -16.68 12.65 5.49
C GLN A 78 -16.56 13.95 4.67
N LYS A 79 -16.14 15.03 5.32
CA LYS A 79 -15.97 16.33 4.66
C LYS A 79 -14.52 16.78 4.78
N SER A 80 -14.04 17.40 3.72
CA SER A 80 -12.76 18.10 3.68
C SER A 80 -12.99 19.52 3.18
N GLU A 81 -12.54 20.50 3.95
CA GLU A 81 -12.52 21.91 3.54
C GLU A 81 -11.10 22.29 3.13
N LEU A 82 -10.96 22.90 1.96
CA LEU A 82 -9.66 23.28 1.38
C LEU A 82 -9.57 24.80 1.28
N GLU A 83 -8.57 25.37 1.95
CA GLU A 83 -8.13 26.74 1.74
C GLU A 83 -6.89 26.71 0.84
N LYS A 84 -6.87 27.57 -0.19
CA LYS A 84 -5.75 27.69 -1.12
C LYS A 84 -5.14 29.07 -1.01
N ARG A 85 -3.84 29.12 -0.76
CA ARG A 85 -3.05 30.36 -0.74
C ARG A 85 -2.05 30.32 -1.89
N PRO A 86 -1.77 31.44 -2.60
CA PRO A 86 -0.65 31.49 -3.53
C PRO A 86 0.66 31.18 -2.78
N LEU A 87 1.72 30.77 -3.46
CA LEU A 87 3.02 30.61 -2.80
C LEU A 87 3.66 31.97 -2.46
N PRO A 88 4.39 32.10 -1.34
CA PRO A 88 5.11 33.33 -1.01
C PRO A 88 6.28 33.59 -1.98
N SER A 89 6.83 32.52 -2.57
CA SER A 89 7.93 32.57 -3.53
C SER A 89 8.01 31.24 -4.29
N PRO A 90 8.36 31.25 -5.59
CA PRO A 90 8.53 30.01 -6.37
C PRO A 90 9.72 29.17 -5.90
N ASP A 91 10.69 29.78 -5.21
CA ASP A 91 11.89 29.09 -4.72
C ASP A 91 11.65 28.15 -3.53
N ILE A 92 10.44 28.11 -2.97
CA ILE A 92 10.06 27.15 -1.93
C ILE A 92 10.26 25.68 -2.36
N TYR A 93 10.28 25.44 -3.67
CA TYR A 93 10.51 24.12 -4.25
C TYR A 93 11.99 23.70 -4.33
N THR A 94 12.97 24.58 -4.07
CA THR A 94 14.38 24.24 -4.33
C THR A 94 14.99 23.25 -3.35
N THR A 95 14.64 23.36 -2.08
CA THR A 95 15.11 22.43 -1.03
C THR A 95 13.95 21.73 -0.34
N THR A 96 12.70 22.09 -0.68
CA THR A 96 11.45 21.36 -0.37
C THR A 96 11.09 21.22 1.12
N THR A 97 11.81 21.88 2.02
CA THR A 97 11.51 21.89 3.46
C THR A 97 10.83 23.21 3.80
N PHE A 98 9.52 23.15 4.03
CA PHE A 98 8.75 24.26 4.61
C PHE A 98 8.09 23.83 5.92
N LYS A 99 7.86 24.80 6.80
CA LYS A 99 7.13 24.62 8.06
C LYS A 99 6.22 25.81 8.28
N LEU A 100 4.95 25.54 8.54
CA LEU A 100 3.92 26.50 8.92
C LEU A 100 3.76 26.53 10.43
N SER A 101 3.65 27.73 10.99
CA SER A 101 3.28 27.97 12.38
C SER A 101 2.23 29.08 12.42
N GLY A 102 0.96 28.72 12.60
CA GLY A 102 -0.14 29.68 12.51
C GLY A 102 -0.22 30.36 11.13
N SER A 103 -0.02 31.68 11.09
CA SER A 103 0.03 32.49 9.87
C SER A 103 1.43 32.59 9.25
N ASP A 104 2.47 32.10 9.93
CA ASP A 104 3.85 32.19 9.48
C ASP A 104 4.25 30.96 8.66
N ILE A 105 5.01 31.16 7.59
CA ILE A 105 5.67 30.11 6.83
C ILE A 105 7.17 30.32 6.84
N TYR A 106 7.90 29.26 7.15
CA TYR A 106 9.36 29.18 7.11
C TYR A 106 9.75 28.18 6.02
N TRP A 107 10.73 28.51 5.20
CA TRP A 107 11.25 27.56 4.21
C TRP A 107 12.72 27.80 3.92
N VAL A 108 13.38 26.77 3.39
CA VAL A 108 14.70 26.92 2.83
C VAL A 108 14.54 27.21 1.33
N GLY A 109 15.08 28.33 0.87
CA GLY A 109 14.98 28.79 -0.51
C GLY A 109 16.23 28.49 -1.34
N GLU A 110 16.36 29.19 -2.45
CA GLU A 110 17.55 29.14 -3.30
C GLU A 110 18.83 29.44 -2.50
N LYS A 111 19.94 28.82 -2.92
CA LYS A 111 21.26 28.95 -2.25
C LYS A 111 21.23 28.55 -0.77
N ARG A 112 20.27 27.72 -0.35
CA ARG A 112 20.15 27.20 1.02
C ARG A 112 19.96 28.32 2.06
N VAL A 113 19.14 29.32 1.74
CA VAL A 113 18.85 30.43 2.63
C VAL A 113 17.52 30.21 3.34
N LEU A 114 17.51 30.29 4.68
CA LEU A 114 16.28 30.28 5.47
C LEU A 114 15.48 31.55 5.22
N LYS A 115 14.20 31.37 4.90
CA LYS A 115 13.26 32.43 4.58
C LYS A 115 12.00 32.34 5.44
N HIS A 116 11.32 33.47 5.58
CA HIS A 116 10.04 33.59 6.28
C HIS A 116 9.12 34.59 5.58
N ALA A 117 7.81 34.31 5.65
CA ALA A 117 6.74 35.25 5.31
C ALA A 117 5.53 35.01 6.23
N ALA A 118 4.74 36.05 6.48
CA ALA A 118 3.51 35.98 7.26
C ALA A 118 2.29 36.16 6.33
N TRP A 119 1.21 35.41 6.57
CA TRP A 119 -0.06 35.56 5.87
C TRP A 119 -0.95 36.56 6.60
N GLU A 120 -1.14 37.72 6.00
CA GLU A 120 -1.91 38.82 6.58
C GLU A 120 -2.78 39.49 5.51
N ASN A 121 -4.03 39.79 5.84
CA ASN A 121 -4.98 40.48 4.94
C ASN A 121 -5.15 39.80 3.56
N GLY A 122 -5.06 38.48 3.50
CA GLY A 122 -5.23 37.70 2.26
C GLY A 122 -4.02 37.67 1.34
N ALA A 123 -2.83 38.07 1.80
CA ALA A 123 -1.59 38.01 1.05
C ALA A 123 -0.39 37.65 1.94
N TRP A 124 0.70 37.20 1.32
CA TRP A 124 1.98 37.02 2.01
C TRP A 124 2.70 38.37 2.16
N SER A 125 3.30 38.58 3.33
CA SER A 125 4.27 39.64 3.54
C SER A 125 5.49 39.46 2.63
N ALA A 126 6.28 40.53 2.47
CA ALA A 126 7.58 40.42 1.80
C ALA A 126 8.47 39.37 2.50
N ALA A 127 9.07 38.48 1.71
CA ALA A 127 9.91 37.41 2.22
C ALA A 127 11.18 37.98 2.87
N LYS A 128 11.43 37.57 4.12
CA LYS A 128 12.65 37.90 4.87
C LYS A 128 13.63 36.72 4.84
N THR A 129 14.92 37.00 4.95
CA THR A 129 16.01 35.99 4.93
C THR A 129 16.78 36.02 6.24
N PHE A 130 17.12 34.85 6.81
CA PHE A 130 17.69 34.76 8.16
C PHE A 130 19.07 34.10 8.23
N ASP A 131 19.33 32.99 7.54
CA ASP A 131 20.66 32.36 7.56
C ASP A 131 20.99 31.68 6.24
N PRO A 132 22.23 31.78 5.74
CA PRO A 132 22.70 30.99 4.62
C PRO A 132 23.19 29.60 5.05
N GLY A 133 23.28 28.67 4.10
CA GLY A 133 23.87 27.35 4.33
C GLY A 133 22.99 26.39 5.15
N VAL A 134 21.67 26.60 5.13
CA VAL A 134 20.68 25.75 5.80
C VAL A 134 20.38 24.51 4.96
N ILE A 135 20.42 23.35 5.61
CA ILE A 135 20.24 22.03 4.98
C ILE A 135 18.89 21.43 5.37
N SER A 136 18.54 21.47 6.66
CA SER A 136 17.31 20.90 7.21
C SER A 136 16.63 21.86 8.17
N LEU A 137 15.32 21.67 8.32
CA LEU A 137 14.43 22.56 9.06
C LEU A 137 13.34 21.75 9.76
N GLU A 138 13.20 21.92 11.07
CA GLU A 138 12.09 21.36 11.85
C GLU A 138 11.42 22.44 12.71
N LEU A 139 10.11 22.33 12.93
CA LEU A 139 9.36 23.25 13.78
C LEU A 139 8.82 22.50 14.98
N LEU A 140 9.19 22.94 16.18
CA LEU A 140 8.69 22.39 17.43
C LEU A 140 7.87 23.43 18.20
N GLN A 141 6.75 22.99 18.75
CA GLN A 141 5.90 23.82 19.59
C GLN A 141 6.20 23.52 21.07
N LEU A 142 6.84 24.47 21.77
CA LEU A 142 7.12 24.35 23.21
C LEU A 142 6.18 25.28 23.98
N GLY A 143 5.10 24.71 24.53
CA GLY A 143 4.01 25.48 25.10
C GLY A 143 3.33 26.36 24.02
N LYS A 144 3.27 27.68 24.23
CA LYS A 144 2.73 28.63 23.24
C LYS A 144 3.78 29.19 22.28
N GLN A 145 5.06 28.85 22.47
CA GLN A 145 6.15 29.42 21.70
C GLN A 145 6.64 28.40 20.65
N PRO A 146 6.59 28.73 19.35
CA PRO A 146 7.25 27.92 18.34
C PRO A 146 8.76 28.16 18.34
N TYR A 147 9.49 27.08 18.09
CA TYR A 147 10.94 27.04 17.92
C TYR A 147 11.29 26.37 16.60
N LEU A 148 12.27 26.94 15.92
CA LEU A 148 12.76 26.45 14.65
C LEU A 148 14.13 25.82 14.85
N LEU A 149 14.23 24.54 14.55
CA LEU A 149 15.48 23.79 14.56
C LEU A 149 16.07 23.84 13.14
N VAL A 150 17.33 24.25 13.03
CA VAL A 150 17.96 24.53 11.75
C VAL A 150 19.28 23.78 11.67
N GLY A 151 19.35 22.76 10.80
CA GLY A 151 20.59 22.07 10.46
C GLY A 151 21.33 22.82 9.36
N THR A 152 22.65 22.97 9.51
CA THR A 152 23.50 23.77 8.62
C THR A 152 24.78 23.03 8.24
N GLU A 153 25.54 23.61 7.30
CA GLU A 153 26.89 23.13 6.94
C GLU A 153 27.90 23.17 8.11
N LYS A 154 27.62 23.95 9.17
CA LYS A 154 28.54 24.18 10.30
C LYS A 154 27.94 23.79 11.66
N GLY A 155 26.89 22.97 11.63
CA GLY A 155 26.23 22.47 12.84
C GLY A 155 24.75 22.78 12.88
N MET A 156 24.21 23.02 14.07
CA MET A 156 22.78 23.18 14.29
C MET A 156 22.49 24.43 15.13
N LYS A 157 21.37 25.09 14.83
CA LYS A 157 20.90 26.28 15.55
C LYS A 157 19.43 26.12 15.95
N ILE A 158 19.06 26.80 17.03
CA ILE A 158 17.68 26.90 17.52
C ILE A 158 17.29 28.37 17.49
N TYR A 159 16.16 28.66 16.84
CA TYR A 159 15.55 29.98 16.84
C TYR A 159 14.23 29.95 17.58
N GLN A 160 14.01 30.95 18.43
CA GLN A 160 12.66 31.29 18.86
C GLN A 160 11.94 31.95 17.68
N ALA A 161 10.85 31.33 17.22
CA ALA A 161 10.04 31.80 16.12
C ALA A 161 8.85 32.60 16.66
N SER A 162 8.99 33.92 16.79
CA SER A 162 7.91 34.79 17.26
C SER A 162 7.56 35.80 16.17
N GLY A 163 6.64 35.43 15.28
CA GLY A 163 6.23 36.24 14.14
C GLY A 163 7.40 36.58 13.21
N ALA A 164 7.51 37.86 12.83
CA ALA A 164 8.41 38.32 11.78
C ALA A 164 9.90 38.45 12.16
N ALA A 165 10.30 37.98 13.34
CA ALA A 165 11.68 37.96 13.82
C ALA A 165 12.06 36.57 14.34
N LEU A 166 13.13 36.01 13.79
CA LEU A 166 13.79 34.83 14.33
C LEU A 166 14.91 35.27 15.29
N LYS A 167 14.81 34.86 16.55
CA LYS A 167 15.86 35.12 17.55
C LYS A 167 16.66 33.84 17.78
N GLU A 168 17.95 33.86 17.47
CA GLU A 168 18.85 32.75 17.81
C GLU A 168 18.93 32.62 19.34
N VAL A 169 18.63 31.43 19.85
CA VAL A 169 18.63 31.14 21.29
C VAL A 169 19.65 30.07 21.68
N ALA A 170 20.07 29.24 20.73
CA ALA A 170 21.16 28.30 20.92
C ALA A 170 21.88 28.02 19.59
N ASN A 171 23.18 27.75 19.68
CA ASN A 171 24.03 27.41 18.55
C ASN A 171 24.99 26.29 18.97
N PHE A 172 25.00 25.22 18.18
CA PHE A 172 25.78 24.02 18.41
C PHE A 172 26.74 23.84 17.23
N PRO A 173 27.92 24.48 17.28
CA PRO A 173 28.90 24.37 16.21
C PRO A 173 29.42 22.93 16.15
N GLN A 174 29.31 22.32 14.97
CA GLN A 174 29.76 20.95 14.72
C GLN A 174 29.97 20.73 13.21
N GLN A 175 30.12 19.48 12.77
CA GLN A 175 30.19 19.20 11.35
C GLN A 175 28.82 19.37 10.69
N ARG A 176 28.73 19.01 9.42
CA ARG A 176 27.54 19.19 8.57
C ARG A 176 26.32 18.47 9.15
N THR A 177 25.30 19.21 9.59
CA THR A 177 24.05 18.63 10.13
C THR A 177 23.02 18.49 9.02
N VAL A 178 22.82 17.26 8.55
CA VAL A 178 22.00 16.97 7.36
C VAL A 178 20.52 16.77 7.69
N TYR A 179 20.20 16.26 8.88
CA TYR A 179 18.84 16.19 9.41
C TYR A 179 18.78 16.70 10.84
N VAL A 180 17.68 17.37 11.16
CA VAL A 180 17.30 17.73 12.52
C VAL A 180 15.81 17.42 12.66
N ASP A 181 15.45 16.84 13.79
CA ASP A 181 14.07 16.56 14.16
C ASP A 181 13.93 16.61 15.69
N GLY A 182 12.72 16.61 16.23
CA GLY A 182 12.53 16.54 17.66
C GLY A 182 11.11 16.20 18.10
N ALA A 183 11.00 15.88 19.38
CA ALA A 183 9.73 15.58 20.04
C ALA A 183 9.69 16.25 21.41
N VAL A 184 8.48 16.51 21.91
CA VAL A 184 8.27 17.20 23.20
C VAL A 184 7.75 16.23 24.24
N ASP A 185 8.37 16.21 25.42
CA ASP A 185 7.94 15.35 26.53
C ASP A 185 6.74 15.94 27.29
N GLN A 186 6.19 15.18 28.23
CA GLN A 186 5.04 15.63 29.03
C GLN A 186 5.37 16.84 29.93
N GLN A 187 6.63 17.12 30.17
CA GLN A 187 7.13 18.25 30.96
C GLN A 187 7.39 19.49 30.09
N GLY A 188 7.26 19.39 28.76
CA GLY A 188 7.51 20.48 27.83
C GLY A 188 8.99 20.62 27.44
N LEU A 189 9.84 19.64 27.77
CA LEU A 189 11.23 19.60 27.35
C LEU A 189 11.32 19.08 25.91
N ALA A 190 12.07 19.79 25.07
CA ALA A 190 12.34 19.32 23.71
C ALA A 190 13.46 18.28 23.73
N HIS A 191 13.22 17.13 23.12
CA HIS A 191 14.23 16.14 22.79
C HIS A 191 14.59 16.30 21.32
N ILE A 192 15.85 16.63 21.06
CA ILE A 192 16.32 17.01 19.73
C ILE A 192 17.28 15.95 19.20
N ALA A 193 16.98 15.49 18.00
CA ALA A 193 17.73 14.50 17.26
C ALA A 193 18.42 15.14 16.07
N MET A 194 19.67 14.78 15.84
CA MET A 194 20.48 15.28 14.74
C MET A 194 21.21 14.14 14.04
N LEU A 195 21.27 14.22 12.71
CA LEU A 195 22.19 13.43 11.90
C LEU A 195 23.34 14.33 11.43
N GLU A 196 24.51 14.13 12.00
CA GLU A 196 25.74 14.80 11.58
C GLU A 196 26.45 13.93 10.56
N GLN A 197 26.79 14.49 9.40
CA GLN A 197 27.61 13.83 8.40
C GLN A 197 29.08 14.13 8.67
N VAL A 198 29.84 13.09 9.04
CA VAL A 198 31.27 13.21 9.37
C VAL A 198 32.24 12.71 8.30
N GLY A 199 31.70 12.03 7.29
CA GLY A 199 32.41 11.61 6.10
C GLY A 199 31.43 11.35 4.96
N VAL A 200 31.93 10.85 3.84
CA VAL A 200 31.08 10.55 2.67
C VAL A 200 30.02 9.49 3.02
N GLU A 201 30.40 8.50 3.83
CA GLU A 201 29.55 7.34 4.18
C GLU A 201 29.35 7.18 5.70
N SER A 202 29.82 8.16 6.48
CA SER A 202 29.86 8.09 7.94
C SER A 202 29.00 9.19 8.55
N TYR A 203 28.14 8.79 9.49
CA TYR A 203 27.21 9.69 10.16
C TYR A 203 27.22 9.46 11.67
N ASN A 204 26.89 10.49 12.44
CA ASN A 204 26.66 10.41 13.87
C ASN A 204 25.19 10.73 14.16
N LEU A 205 24.54 9.86 14.94
CA LEU A 205 23.27 10.17 15.60
C LEU A 205 23.57 10.88 16.91
N LEU A 206 23.12 12.12 17.03
CA LEU A 206 23.39 12.99 18.17
C LEU A 206 22.09 13.42 18.81
N HIS A 207 22.02 13.35 20.14
CA HIS A 207 20.86 13.72 20.94
C HIS A 207 21.22 14.83 21.94
N LEU A 208 20.27 15.74 22.17
CA LEU A 208 20.30 16.67 23.30
C LEU A 208 18.87 17.01 23.74
N THR A 209 18.73 17.62 24.90
CA THR A 209 17.47 18.22 25.34
C THR A 209 17.57 19.74 25.40
N TYR A 210 16.44 20.42 25.22
CA TYR A 210 16.34 21.87 25.28
C TYR A 210 15.08 22.29 26.04
N ASP A 211 15.30 23.06 27.10
CA ASP A 211 14.24 23.68 27.89
C ASP A 211 13.97 25.09 27.34
N GLY A 212 12.82 25.26 26.70
CA GLY A 212 12.40 26.54 26.13
C GLY A 212 12.04 27.60 27.17
N ALA A 213 11.66 27.22 28.39
CA ALA A 213 11.38 28.17 29.47
C ALA A 213 12.68 28.68 30.11
N ALA A 214 13.62 27.76 30.39
CA ALA A 214 14.93 28.12 30.93
C ALA A 214 15.93 28.61 29.87
N GLN A 215 15.59 28.49 28.58
CA GLN A 215 16.47 28.79 27.45
C GLN A 215 17.81 28.06 27.55
N LYS A 216 17.77 26.79 27.99
CA LYS A 216 18.96 26.01 28.35
C LYS A 216 18.96 24.67 27.64
N ALA A 217 20.09 24.35 27.01
CA ALA A 217 20.33 23.06 26.39
C ALA A 217 21.15 22.14 27.31
N SER A 218 20.91 20.83 27.23
CA SER A 218 21.80 19.83 27.80
C SER A 218 23.10 19.72 26.97
N PRO A 219 24.14 19.07 27.52
CA PRO A 219 25.23 18.57 26.71
C PRO A 219 24.70 17.67 25.58
N LYS A 220 25.42 17.70 24.45
CA LYS A 220 25.16 16.82 23.30
C LYS A 220 25.75 15.45 23.56
N HIS A 221 25.01 14.40 23.24
CA HIS A 221 25.43 13.01 23.38
C HIS A 221 25.50 12.29 22.04
N LEU A 222 26.55 11.50 21.84
CA LEU A 222 26.65 10.57 20.71
C LEU A 222 25.86 9.29 21.03
N VAL A 223 24.74 9.13 20.34
CA VAL A 223 23.89 7.94 20.46
C VAL A 223 24.49 6.79 19.68
N LYS A 224 24.88 7.00 18.41
CA LYS A 224 25.49 5.94 17.60
C LYS A 224 26.25 6.52 16.41
N ALA A 225 27.42 5.96 16.10
CA ALA A 225 28.09 6.17 14.83
C ALA A 225 27.56 5.16 13.79
N LEU A 226 27.25 5.65 12.60
CA LEU A 226 26.71 4.89 11.49
C LEU A 226 27.69 4.88 10.33
N SER A 227 27.82 3.74 9.67
CA SER A 227 28.47 3.62 8.37
C SER A 227 27.51 2.91 7.42
N VAL A 228 27.14 3.58 6.33
CA VAL A 228 26.14 3.06 5.38
C VAL A 228 26.75 2.30 4.21
N GLY A 229 28.07 2.42 4.00
CA GLY A 229 28.82 1.76 2.94
C GLY A 229 28.66 2.41 1.56
N THR A 230 29.57 2.05 0.66
CA THR A 230 29.69 2.66 -0.66
C THR A 230 28.49 2.33 -1.53
N SER A 231 27.76 3.37 -1.97
CA SER A 231 26.49 3.32 -2.74
C SER A 231 25.19 3.32 -1.92
N ASN A 232 25.27 3.46 -0.61
CA ASN A 232 24.08 3.70 0.22
C ASN A 232 24.08 5.12 0.80
N LEU A 233 22.89 5.65 1.03
CA LEU A 233 22.70 6.92 1.72
C LEU A 233 21.51 6.85 2.68
N ILE A 234 21.49 7.77 3.64
CA ILE A 234 20.33 8.01 4.50
C ILE A 234 19.44 9.02 3.78
N ASP A 235 18.32 8.55 3.23
CA ASP A 235 17.40 9.35 2.41
C ASP A 235 16.47 10.20 3.29
N GLU A 236 16.14 9.72 4.49
CA GLU A 236 15.22 10.35 5.43
C GLU A 236 15.60 10.00 6.87
N MET A 237 15.35 10.92 7.81
CA MET A 237 15.41 10.70 9.25
C MET A 237 14.17 11.32 9.90
N VAL A 238 13.55 10.57 10.81
CA VAL A 238 12.47 11.06 11.69
C VAL A 238 12.76 10.64 13.13
N TYR A 239 12.39 11.47 14.10
CA TYR A 239 12.60 11.22 15.52
C TYR A 239 11.29 11.21 16.31
N GLY A 240 11.15 10.21 17.17
CA GLY A 240 10.06 10.13 18.14
C GLY A 240 10.52 9.52 19.45
N MET A 241 9.64 9.52 20.46
CA MET A 241 9.94 8.95 21.76
C MET A 241 8.70 8.38 22.45
N ASP A 242 8.93 7.33 23.22
CA ASP A 242 7.97 6.89 24.23
C ASP A 242 8.38 7.43 25.62
N LYS A 243 7.77 6.91 26.68
CA LYS A 243 8.08 7.31 28.07
C LYS A 243 9.53 7.09 28.50
N THR A 244 10.25 6.14 27.90
CA THR A 244 11.56 5.68 28.40
C THR A 244 12.66 5.68 27.34
N HIS A 245 12.32 5.67 26.05
CA HIS A 245 13.25 5.55 24.93
C HIS A 245 12.98 6.59 23.84
N GLY A 246 14.07 7.06 23.24
CA GLY A 246 14.04 7.82 21.99
C GLY A 246 14.36 6.90 20.80
N TYR A 247 13.85 7.26 19.62
CA TYR A 247 13.93 6.45 18.42
C TYR A 247 14.29 7.31 17.20
N TYR A 248 15.36 6.93 16.51
CA TYR A 248 15.67 7.44 15.18
C TYR A 248 15.16 6.47 14.13
N PHE A 249 14.21 6.89 13.30
CA PHE A 249 13.79 6.15 12.12
C PHE A 249 14.60 6.64 10.92
N LEU A 250 15.22 5.71 10.20
CA LEU A 250 16.16 6.00 9.12
C LEU A 250 15.80 5.20 7.88
N THR A 251 15.58 5.89 6.76
CA THR A 251 15.40 5.25 5.45
C THR A 251 16.76 5.09 4.78
N TYR A 252 17.26 3.85 4.69
CA TYR A 252 18.50 3.54 3.97
C TYR A 252 18.16 3.25 2.52
N LYS A 253 18.79 3.96 1.58
CA LYS A 253 18.55 3.77 0.15
C LYS A 253 19.79 3.22 -0.53
N SER A 254 19.64 2.10 -1.23
CA SER A 254 20.72 1.49 -2.00
C SER A 254 20.54 1.79 -3.50
N SER A 255 21.46 2.56 -4.07
CA SER A 255 21.42 2.84 -5.52
C SER A 255 21.72 1.60 -6.36
N ARG A 256 22.55 0.68 -5.85
CA ARG A 256 22.94 -0.56 -6.54
C ARG A 256 21.78 -1.56 -6.63
N LYS A 257 20.99 -1.70 -5.57
CA LYS A 257 19.89 -2.66 -5.50
C LYS A 257 18.52 -2.05 -5.84
N SER A 258 18.43 -0.72 -5.92
CA SER A 258 17.15 -0.01 -6.03
C SER A 258 16.15 -0.36 -4.91
N THR A 259 16.66 -0.68 -3.73
CA THR A 259 15.87 -1.04 -2.53
C THR A 259 15.97 0.04 -1.46
N THR A 260 14.93 0.15 -0.65
CA THR A 260 14.91 0.99 0.56
C THR A 260 14.74 0.12 1.79
N GLU A 261 15.46 0.39 2.87
CA GLU A 261 15.34 -0.35 4.12
C GLU A 261 15.05 0.63 5.26
N LEU A 262 13.93 0.46 5.95
CA LEU A 262 13.64 1.25 7.14
C LEU A 262 14.30 0.61 8.37
N ARG A 263 15.02 1.44 9.13
CA ARG A 263 15.64 1.06 10.40
C ARG A 263 15.18 1.95 11.53
N ALA A 264 15.16 1.40 12.73
CA ALA A 264 15.05 2.17 13.96
C ALA A 264 16.31 2.01 14.81
N VAL A 265 16.86 3.13 15.31
CA VAL A 265 17.86 3.14 16.37
C VAL A 265 17.21 3.67 17.65
N SER A 266 16.97 2.77 18.60
CA SER A 266 16.39 3.11 19.91
C SER A 266 17.48 3.31 20.96
N PHE A 267 17.29 4.21 21.92
CA PHE A 267 18.19 4.41 23.06
C PHE A 267 17.39 4.82 24.30
N ALA A 268 17.92 4.59 25.49
CA ALA A 268 17.25 4.97 26.73
C ALA A 268 17.36 6.49 26.95
N LEU A 269 16.25 7.17 27.25
CA LEU A 269 16.26 8.64 27.42
C LEU A 269 17.08 9.11 28.62
N ASN A 270 17.21 8.27 29.65
CA ASN A 270 18.01 8.55 30.85
C ASN A 270 19.52 8.31 30.65
N ASP A 271 19.92 7.62 29.58
CA ASP A 271 21.32 7.41 29.18
C ASP A 271 21.41 7.39 27.64
N PRO A 272 21.41 8.58 26.99
CA PRO A 272 21.42 8.72 25.53
C PRO A 272 22.82 8.46 24.95
N SER A 273 23.34 7.26 25.14
CA SER A 273 24.68 6.86 24.70
C SER A 273 24.67 5.58 23.86
N ALA A 274 25.80 5.33 23.18
CA ALA A 274 26.03 4.12 22.41
C ALA A 274 25.90 2.81 23.21
N LYS A 275 25.91 2.86 24.55
CA LYS A 275 25.74 1.69 25.41
C LYS A 275 24.31 1.16 25.41
N THR A 276 23.32 2.06 25.32
CA THR A 276 21.89 1.71 25.34
C THR A 276 21.29 1.64 23.93
N ALA A 277 22.03 2.12 22.93
CA ALA A 277 21.61 2.16 21.54
C ALA A 277 21.44 0.75 20.94
N LYS A 278 20.25 0.46 20.40
CA LYS A 278 19.93 -0.77 19.65
C LYS A 278 19.44 -0.39 18.26
N ASP A 279 19.93 -1.11 17.27
CA ASP A 279 19.60 -0.90 15.86
C ASP A 279 18.82 -2.11 15.35
N MET A 280 17.67 -1.85 14.77
CA MET A 280 16.75 -2.86 14.29
C MET A 280 16.22 -2.51 12.90
N LYS A 281 16.09 -3.53 12.06
CA LYS A 281 15.39 -3.41 10.78
C LYS A 281 13.88 -3.53 11.01
N LEU A 282 13.11 -2.69 10.35
CA LEU A 282 11.65 -2.74 10.38
C LEU A 282 11.15 -3.39 9.10
N ILE A 283 11.03 -4.73 9.14
CA ILE A 283 10.60 -5.57 8.01
C ILE A 283 9.25 -6.18 8.36
N PRO A 284 8.14 -5.63 7.85
CA PRO A 284 6.82 -6.22 8.09
C PRO A 284 6.68 -7.56 7.37
N LYS A 285 5.72 -8.34 7.85
CA LYS A 285 5.25 -9.55 7.18
C LYS A 285 4.01 -9.18 6.37
N THR A 286 3.95 -9.65 5.13
CA THR A 286 2.77 -9.54 4.26
C THR A 286 1.63 -10.43 4.78
N MET A 287 0.42 -10.29 4.22
CA MET A 287 -0.70 -11.20 4.56
C MET A 287 -0.44 -12.66 4.21
N VAL A 288 0.56 -12.91 3.36
CA VAL A 288 0.96 -14.25 2.90
C VAL A 288 2.13 -14.81 3.71
N GLY A 289 2.62 -14.07 4.72
CA GLY A 289 3.72 -14.47 5.60
C GLY A 289 5.13 -14.19 5.05
N GLU A 290 5.24 -13.59 3.87
CA GLU A 290 6.51 -13.20 3.27
C GLU A 290 7.06 -11.91 3.88
N ASP A 291 8.39 -11.76 3.89
CA ASP A 291 9.05 -10.52 4.29
C ASP A 291 8.84 -9.42 3.25
N ALA A 292 8.56 -8.21 3.74
CA ALA A 292 8.44 -6.99 2.95
C ALA A 292 9.68 -6.10 3.16
N PRO A 293 10.82 -6.40 2.51
CA PRO A 293 12.09 -5.76 2.82
C PRO A 293 12.17 -4.28 2.39
N ASN A 294 11.32 -3.88 1.45
CA ASN A 294 11.30 -2.51 0.93
C ASN A 294 10.37 -1.63 1.77
N SER A 295 10.92 -1.00 2.80
CA SER A 295 10.21 -0.08 3.69
C SER A 295 10.88 1.31 3.70
N ASN A 296 10.08 2.39 3.79
CA ASN A 296 10.54 3.78 3.79
C ASN A 296 9.46 4.76 4.28
N GLY A 297 9.75 6.07 4.23
CA GLY A 297 8.80 7.13 4.52
C GLY A 297 8.23 7.08 5.93
N PRO A 298 9.05 6.92 6.99
CA PRO A 298 8.53 6.89 8.34
C PRO A 298 7.96 8.26 8.72
N TYR A 299 6.91 8.26 9.53
CA TYR A 299 6.39 9.44 10.19
C TYR A 299 5.99 9.10 11.62
N VAL A 300 6.28 10.03 12.52
CA VAL A 300 5.86 9.99 13.92
C VAL A 300 5.33 11.36 14.32
N ARG A 301 4.42 11.37 15.30
CA ARG A 301 3.99 12.64 15.89
C ARG A 301 5.09 13.17 16.83
N PRO A 302 5.34 14.48 16.87
CA PRO A 302 6.41 15.07 17.68
C PRO A 302 6.04 15.22 19.17
N ILE A 303 5.34 14.23 19.73
CA ILE A 303 4.88 14.21 21.12
C ILE A 303 5.24 12.88 21.78
N GLN A 304 5.44 12.90 23.10
CA GLN A 304 5.66 11.68 23.87
C GLN A 304 4.35 10.92 24.10
N GLU A 305 4.37 9.62 23.79
CA GLU A 305 3.25 8.70 23.99
C GLU A 305 3.70 7.50 24.87
N GLU A 306 2.74 6.72 25.39
CA GLU A 306 3.08 5.50 26.15
C GLU A 306 3.69 4.41 25.26
N LYS A 307 3.16 4.31 24.05
CA LYS A 307 3.69 3.54 22.93
C LYS A 307 3.81 4.54 21.79
N LEU A 308 5.03 4.73 21.28
CA LEU A 308 5.25 5.63 20.17
C LEU A 308 4.60 5.04 18.92
N GLN A 309 3.55 5.66 18.40
CA GLN A 309 2.97 5.25 17.13
C GLN A 309 3.78 5.80 15.96
N PHE A 310 3.94 4.99 14.92
CA PHE A 310 4.60 5.42 13.68
C PHE A 310 3.90 4.84 12.45
N ALA A 311 3.86 5.63 11.39
CA ALA A 311 3.38 5.22 10.07
C ALA A 311 4.57 5.07 9.13
N PHE A 312 4.49 4.17 8.17
CA PHE A 312 5.51 3.97 7.15
C PHE A 312 4.93 3.29 5.92
N VAL A 313 5.69 3.27 4.83
CA VAL A 313 5.33 2.56 3.60
C VAL A 313 6.14 1.28 3.49
N ALA A 314 5.52 0.18 3.07
CA ALA A 314 6.23 -1.04 2.72
C ALA A 314 5.62 -1.75 1.50
N ASP A 315 6.45 -2.48 0.75
CA ASP A 315 5.97 -3.44 -0.25
C ASP A 315 5.09 -4.49 0.45
N PHE A 316 3.79 -4.45 0.24
CA PHE A 316 2.83 -5.30 0.90
C PHE A 316 1.96 -6.03 -0.13
N GLY A 317 2.01 -7.36 -0.11
CA GLY A 317 1.17 -8.22 -0.91
C GLY A 317 -0.01 -8.76 -0.10
N LYS A 318 -1.23 -8.58 -0.59
CA LYS A 318 -2.35 -9.39 -0.11
C LYS A 318 -2.26 -10.80 -0.71
N ASN A 319 -1.87 -10.87 -1.98
CA ASN A 319 -1.63 -12.07 -2.76
C ASN A 319 -0.67 -11.72 -3.93
N PRO A 320 -0.15 -12.70 -4.69
CA PRO A 320 0.76 -12.43 -5.80
C PRO A 320 0.21 -11.48 -6.89
N ARG A 321 -1.12 -11.41 -7.08
CA ARG A 321 -1.77 -10.49 -8.03
C ARG A 321 -1.97 -9.08 -7.48
N ASN A 322 -2.07 -8.95 -6.16
CA ASN A 322 -2.37 -7.71 -5.45
C ASN A 322 -1.18 -7.36 -4.56
N THR A 323 -0.11 -6.92 -5.21
CA THR A 323 1.09 -6.37 -4.58
C THR A 323 1.14 -4.86 -4.81
N GLY A 324 1.56 -4.12 -3.79
CA GLY A 324 1.68 -2.67 -3.85
C GLY A 324 2.56 -2.15 -2.73
N ARG A 325 2.80 -0.84 -2.70
CA ARG A 325 3.38 -0.16 -1.54
C ARG A 325 2.28 0.45 -0.72
N GLU A 326 1.99 -0.19 0.40
CA GLU A 326 0.90 0.18 1.29
C GLU A 326 1.42 0.95 2.51
N VAL A 327 0.57 1.79 3.06
CA VAL A 327 0.78 2.51 4.32
C VAL A 327 0.42 1.59 5.47
N LEU A 328 1.37 1.43 6.38
CA LEU A 328 1.26 0.60 7.58
C LEU A 328 1.46 1.47 8.82
N PHE A 329 0.83 1.06 9.90
CA PHE A 329 1.01 1.60 11.24
C PHE A 329 1.53 0.52 12.17
N SER A 330 2.40 0.92 13.09
CA SER A 330 2.81 0.07 14.21
C SER A 330 3.27 0.94 15.38
N SER A 331 3.70 0.33 16.47
CA SER A 331 4.26 1.06 17.60
C SER A 331 5.64 0.58 18.04
N MET A 332 6.35 1.49 18.71
CA MET A 332 7.56 1.21 19.46
C MET A 332 7.27 1.36 20.95
N GLN A 333 7.79 0.43 21.76
CA GLN A 333 7.72 0.53 23.20
C GLN A 333 8.97 -0.07 23.85
N ASN A 334 9.56 0.65 24.80
CA ASN A 334 10.69 0.21 25.61
C ASN A 334 11.88 -0.31 24.78
N GLY A 335 12.21 0.39 23.69
CA GLY A 335 13.32 0.04 22.80
C GLY A 335 13.03 -1.15 21.87
N LYS A 336 11.75 -1.51 21.68
CA LYS A 336 11.35 -2.65 20.84
C LYS A 336 10.18 -2.31 19.92
N TRP A 337 10.25 -2.81 18.70
CA TRP A 337 9.16 -2.78 17.74
C TRP A 337 8.07 -3.78 18.11
N GLN A 338 6.82 -3.34 18.14
CA GLN A 338 5.64 -4.13 18.49
C GLN A 338 5.01 -4.72 17.23
N GLN A 339 5.69 -5.67 16.57
CA GLN A 339 5.23 -6.19 15.28
C GLN A 339 3.80 -6.77 15.29
N ASP A 340 3.31 -7.25 16.43
CA ASP A 340 1.96 -7.80 16.59
C ASP A 340 0.83 -6.75 16.46
N ASP A 341 1.14 -5.44 16.54
CA ASP A 341 0.17 -4.36 16.36
C ASP A 341 0.17 -3.76 14.94
N LEU A 342 0.95 -4.36 14.04
CA LEU A 342 1.07 -3.90 12.66
C LEU A 342 -0.30 -3.89 11.97
N THR A 343 -0.76 -2.70 11.61
CA THR A 343 -2.07 -2.49 10.99
C THR A 343 -1.91 -1.86 9.61
N ARG A 344 -2.60 -2.40 8.61
CA ARG A 344 -2.64 -1.83 7.26
C ARG A 344 -3.66 -0.70 7.19
N VAL A 345 -3.25 0.47 6.71
CA VAL A 345 -4.07 1.69 6.66
C VAL A 345 -4.42 2.11 5.24
N SER A 346 -3.89 1.45 4.21
CA SER A 346 -4.28 1.70 2.83
C SER A 346 -4.57 0.42 2.05
N ASN A 347 -5.36 0.55 0.99
CA ASN A 347 -5.59 -0.52 0.01
C ASN A 347 -5.34 -0.02 -1.42
N LEU A 348 -4.19 0.60 -1.62
CA LEU A 348 -3.84 1.33 -2.83
C LEU A 348 -3.66 0.42 -4.04
N ASN A 349 -3.18 -0.81 -3.81
CA ASN A 349 -2.72 -1.75 -4.83
C ASN A 349 -1.81 -1.05 -5.86
N SER A 350 -1.02 -0.08 -5.39
CA SER A 350 -0.17 0.81 -6.18
C SER A 350 0.90 1.42 -5.28
N LEU A 351 1.51 2.56 -5.66
CA LEU A 351 2.62 3.14 -4.91
C LEU A 351 2.14 4.24 -3.95
N GLY A 352 2.07 3.93 -2.65
CA GLY A 352 1.89 4.89 -1.56
C GLY A 352 3.19 5.61 -1.19
N PHE A 353 3.07 6.86 -0.72
CA PHE A 353 4.20 7.70 -0.33
C PHE A 353 3.85 8.61 0.84
N ASN A 354 4.88 8.96 1.62
CA ASN A 354 4.89 10.05 2.59
C ASN A 354 3.66 10.09 3.53
N PRO A 355 3.39 9.00 4.27
CA PRO A 355 2.29 8.98 5.21
C PRO A 355 2.56 9.98 6.34
N VAL A 356 1.52 10.68 6.76
CA VAL A 356 1.50 11.47 7.98
C VAL A 356 0.18 11.24 8.70
N PHE A 357 0.15 11.43 10.01
CA PHE A 357 -1.09 11.23 10.75
C PHE A 357 -1.23 12.16 11.93
N ASP A 358 -2.47 12.35 12.34
CA ASP A 358 -2.82 13.03 13.57
C ASP A 358 -3.82 12.18 14.35
N LYS A 359 -3.87 12.41 15.67
CA LYS A 359 -4.78 11.72 16.57
C LYS A 359 -5.61 12.74 17.33
N GLN A 360 -6.92 12.61 17.23
CA GLN A 360 -7.89 13.44 17.94
C GLN A 360 -8.78 12.54 18.82
N GLY A 361 -8.53 12.57 20.13
CA GLY A 361 -9.14 11.60 21.05
C GLY A 361 -8.65 10.20 20.75
N ASP A 362 -9.57 9.27 20.50
CA ASP A 362 -9.26 7.88 20.14
C ASP A 362 -9.18 7.64 18.62
N THR A 363 -9.43 8.68 17.82
CA THR A 363 -9.46 8.59 16.36
C THR A 363 -8.15 9.06 15.75
N THR A 364 -7.64 8.29 14.80
CA THR A 364 -6.48 8.56 13.96
C THR A 364 -6.94 8.93 12.56
N THR A 365 -6.45 10.05 12.04
CA THR A 365 -6.59 10.43 10.63
C THR A 365 -5.21 10.39 9.98
N THR A 366 -5.10 9.62 8.90
CA THR A 366 -3.86 9.44 8.14
C THR A 366 -4.02 10.10 6.78
N LEU A 367 -3.02 10.87 6.37
CA LEU A 367 -2.88 11.42 5.04
C LEU A 367 -1.68 10.77 4.34
N PHE A 368 -1.81 10.43 3.06
CA PHE A 368 -0.71 9.90 2.27
C PHE A 368 -0.90 10.22 0.80
N MET A 369 0.13 9.96 0.01
CA MET A 369 0.15 10.29 -1.41
C MET A 369 0.17 9.04 -2.28
N LYS A 370 -0.52 9.11 -3.41
CA LYS A 370 -0.46 8.11 -4.48
C LYS A 370 0.01 8.75 -5.78
N PHE A 371 0.86 8.08 -6.53
CA PHE A 371 1.24 8.58 -7.85
C PHE A 371 0.02 8.69 -8.77
N ALA A 372 -0.22 9.88 -9.32
CA ALA A 372 -1.31 10.14 -10.25
C ALA A 372 -0.81 10.25 -11.69
N LYS A 373 0.04 11.24 -11.97
CA LYS A 373 0.64 11.54 -13.28
C LYS A 373 1.87 12.42 -13.12
N LEU A 374 2.81 12.39 -14.07
CA LEU A 374 4.03 13.25 -14.15
C LEU A 374 4.19 14.30 -13.02
N LYS A 375 4.95 13.94 -11.97
CA LYS A 375 5.29 14.78 -10.80
C LYS A 375 4.12 15.27 -9.93
N THR A 376 2.90 14.83 -10.22
CA THR A 376 1.67 15.11 -9.46
C THR A 376 1.23 13.85 -8.72
N TYR A 377 0.82 14.03 -7.47
CA TYR A 377 0.41 12.95 -6.58
C TYR A 377 -0.98 13.24 -6.05
N ASP A 378 -1.86 12.25 -6.05
CA ASP A 378 -3.16 12.37 -5.38
C ASP A 378 -2.92 12.33 -3.88
N VAL A 379 -3.52 13.29 -3.17
CA VAL A 379 -3.54 13.35 -1.71
C VAL A 379 -4.78 12.62 -1.25
N LEU A 380 -4.56 11.56 -0.49
CA LEU A 380 -5.57 10.66 0.02
C LEU A 380 -5.58 10.75 1.55
N TYR A 381 -6.76 10.60 2.15
CA TYR A 381 -6.88 10.41 3.59
C TYR A 381 -7.64 9.14 3.92
N ASN A 382 -7.36 8.61 5.11
CA ASN A 382 -8.09 7.52 5.73
C ASN A 382 -8.23 7.78 7.23
N SER A 383 -9.23 7.18 7.88
CA SER A 383 -9.45 7.31 9.32
C SER A 383 -10.01 6.02 9.92
N ASP A 384 -9.71 5.78 11.20
CA ASP A 384 -10.31 4.73 12.03
C ASP A 384 -11.61 5.18 12.73
N ASP A 385 -12.12 6.38 12.42
CA ASP A 385 -13.42 6.84 12.89
C ASP A 385 -14.51 5.83 12.46
N PRO A 386 -15.31 5.29 13.40
CA PRO A 386 -16.29 4.26 13.06
C PRO A 386 -17.34 4.69 12.04
N ALA A 387 -17.74 5.96 12.03
CA ALA A 387 -18.70 6.48 11.05
C ALA A 387 -18.06 6.63 9.67
N TYR A 388 -16.78 7.04 9.61
CA TYR A 388 -16.00 7.05 8.38
C TYR A 388 -15.83 5.64 7.80
N ALA A 389 -15.39 4.68 8.63
CA ALA A 389 -15.16 3.30 8.23
C ALA A 389 -16.45 2.65 7.73
N ALA A 390 -17.56 2.77 8.46
CA ALA A 390 -18.86 2.23 8.04
C ALA A 390 -19.35 2.81 6.70
N ALA A 391 -19.08 4.09 6.43
CA ALA A 391 -19.53 4.74 5.22
C ALA A 391 -18.67 4.44 3.99
N THR A 392 -17.38 4.19 4.19
CA THR A 392 -16.39 3.97 3.12
C THR A 392 -16.12 2.50 2.84
N ASN A 393 -16.26 1.59 3.81
CA ASN A 393 -16.08 0.14 3.66
C ASN A 393 -17.26 -0.52 2.90
N LYS A 394 -17.40 -0.14 1.64
CA LYS A 394 -18.35 -0.71 0.67
C LYS A 394 -17.68 -0.85 -0.67
N MET A 395 -18.10 -1.85 -1.45
CA MET A 395 -17.71 -1.95 -2.85
C MET A 395 -18.44 -0.90 -3.68
N GLY A 396 -17.67 -0.17 -4.48
CA GLY A 396 -18.14 0.86 -5.39
C GLY A 396 -18.13 0.38 -6.84
N LYS A 397 -18.69 1.21 -7.73
CA LYS A 397 -18.68 0.94 -9.18
C LYS A 397 -17.26 0.88 -9.75
N ASP A 398 -16.36 1.70 -9.22
CA ASP A 398 -14.97 1.77 -9.68
C ASP A 398 -14.21 0.46 -9.41
N ASP A 399 -14.56 -0.27 -8.33
CA ASP A 399 -13.94 -1.55 -8.01
C ASP A 399 -14.28 -2.61 -9.07
N TYR A 400 -15.56 -2.72 -9.41
CA TYR A 400 -16.01 -3.62 -10.47
C TYR A 400 -15.49 -3.20 -11.85
N THR A 401 -15.36 -1.90 -12.11
CA THR A 401 -14.82 -1.39 -13.38
C THR A 401 -13.34 -1.75 -13.52
N ARG A 402 -12.55 -1.57 -12.44
CA ARG A 402 -11.14 -1.99 -12.43
C ARG A 402 -11.00 -3.50 -12.60
N ALA A 403 -11.79 -4.29 -11.86
CA ALA A 403 -11.80 -5.73 -12.00
C ALA A 403 -12.16 -6.17 -13.44
N ALA A 404 -13.15 -5.54 -14.07
CA ALA A 404 -13.54 -5.83 -15.44
C ALA A 404 -12.46 -5.53 -16.49
N MET A 405 -11.56 -4.57 -16.23
CA MET A 405 -10.42 -4.30 -17.11
C MET A 405 -9.32 -5.37 -17.01
N GLU A 406 -9.25 -6.08 -15.89
CA GLU A 406 -8.22 -7.08 -15.60
C GLU A 406 -8.65 -8.50 -16.01
N VAL A 407 -9.95 -8.82 -15.94
CA VAL A 407 -10.51 -10.12 -16.33
C VAL A 407 -10.07 -10.64 -17.71
N PRO A 408 -9.94 -9.82 -18.77
CA PRO A 408 -9.42 -10.28 -20.05
C PRO A 408 -8.04 -10.95 -19.98
N GLN A 409 -7.18 -10.55 -19.02
CA GLN A 409 -5.88 -11.18 -18.81
C GLN A 409 -6.04 -12.64 -18.35
N TYR A 410 -7.04 -12.92 -17.51
CA TYR A 410 -7.33 -14.29 -17.04
C TYR A 410 -7.80 -15.21 -18.17
N LEU A 411 -8.38 -14.66 -19.25
CA LEU A 411 -8.74 -15.45 -20.42
C LEU A 411 -7.50 -16.04 -21.13
N GLY A 412 -6.34 -15.39 -21.01
CA GLY A 412 -5.07 -15.93 -21.51
C GLY A 412 -4.76 -17.32 -20.92
N MET A 413 -5.06 -17.53 -19.64
CA MET A 413 -4.90 -18.85 -19.00
C MET A 413 -5.87 -19.89 -19.54
N SER A 414 -7.06 -19.48 -20.00
CA SER A 414 -8.02 -20.40 -20.63
C SER A 414 -7.44 -21.00 -21.92
N ILE A 415 -6.67 -20.21 -22.68
CA ILE A 415 -6.01 -20.67 -23.91
C ILE A 415 -4.92 -21.70 -23.56
N MET A 416 -4.11 -21.46 -22.53
CA MET A 416 -3.11 -22.45 -22.10
C MET A 416 -3.77 -23.75 -21.61
N MET A 417 -4.85 -23.66 -20.84
CA MET A 417 -5.59 -24.85 -20.42
C MET A 417 -6.25 -25.60 -21.57
N LEU A 418 -6.63 -24.92 -22.66
CA LEU A 418 -7.17 -25.58 -23.85
C LEU A 418 -6.18 -26.59 -24.43
N VAL A 419 -4.89 -26.30 -24.38
CA VAL A 419 -3.83 -27.22 -24.83
C VAL A 419 -3.82 -28.51 -24.00
N ILE A 420 -3.94 -28.37 -22.67
CA ILE A 420 -4.01 -29.51 -21.74
C ILE A 420 -5.32 -30.27 -21.93
N ALA A 421 -6.42 -29.57 -22.24
CA ALA A 421 -7.74 -30.16 -22.43
C ALA A 421 -7.82 -31.15 -23.60
N PHE A 422 -6.91 -31.10 -24.58
CA PHE A 422 -6.83 -32.09 -25.67
C PHE A 422 -6.52 -33.51 -25.18
N ALA A 423 -5.94 -33.66 -23.98
CA ALA A 423 -5.71 -34.99 -23.40
C ALA A 423 -7.00 -35.63 -22.87
N TRP A 424 -7.99 -34.82 -22.44
CA TRP A 424 -9.20 -35.31 -21.78
C TRP A 424 -10.10 -36.20 -22.65
N PRO A 425 -10.35 -35.89 -23.95
CA PRO A 425 -11.27 -36.68 -24.76
C PRO A 425 -10.63 -37.93 -25.40
N MET A 426 -9.34 -38.21 -25.18
CA MET A 426 -8.64 -39.33 -25.83
C MET A 426 -9.31 -40.68 -25.57
N LEU A 427 -9.60 -40.98 -24.31
CA LEU A 427 -10.23 -42.24 -23.90
C LEU A 427 -11.70 -42.39 -24.38
N PRO A 428 -12.59 -41.39 -24.23
CA PRO A 428 -13.95 -41.48 -24.76
C PRO A 428 -13.99 -41.50 -26.30
N PHE A 429 -13.08 -40.81 -27.00
CA PHE A 429 -13.01 -40.95 -28.46
C PHE A 429 -12.51 -42.33 -28.86
N ALA A 430 -11.48 -42.90 -28.21
CA ALA A 430 -11.05 -44.26 -28.50
C ALA A 430 -12.20 -45.28 -28.34
N TYR A 431 -13.02 -45.12 -27.30
CA TYR A 431 -14.23 -45.91 -27.10
C TYR A 431 -15.26 -45.74 -28.21
N LEU A 432 -15.60 -44.50 -28.58
CA LEU A 432 -16.58 -44.23 -29.63
C LEU A 432 -16.09 -44.67 -31.02
N PHE A 433 -14.81 -44.42 -31.35
CA PHE A 433 -14.19 -44.89 -32.60
C PHE A 433 -14.17 -46.41 -32.69
N TYR A 434 -13.91 -47.11 -31.59
CA TYR A 434 -14.01 -48.57 -31.56
C TYR A 434 -15.42 -49.05 -31.91
N LEU A 435 -16.47 -48.40 -31.37
CA LEU A 435 -17.86 -48.74 -31.68
C LEU A 435 -18.20 -48.43 -33.14
N VAL A 436 -17.78 -47.28 -33.68
CA VAL A 436 -17.96 -46.96 -35.10
C VAL A 436 -17.30 -48.02 -35.99
N MET A 437 -16.08 -48.45 -35.66
CA MET A 437 -15.32 -49.39 -36.49
C MET A 437 -15.77 -50.86 -36.38
N LYS A 438 -16.41 -51.26 -35.26
CA LYS A 438 -16.67 -52.68 -34.96
C LYS A 438 -18.12 -53.01 -34.60
N LYS A 439 -18.93 -52.04 -34.18
CA LYS A 439 -20.29 -52.23 -33.64
C LYS A 439 -21.18 -51.00 -33.92
N GLU A 440 -21.22 -50.58 -35.19
CA GLU A 440 -21.92 -49.37 -35.61
C GLU A 440 -23.42 -49.40 -35.27
N ASP A 441 -24.09 -50.53 -35.53
CA ASP A 441 -25.52 -50.71 -35.24
C ASP A 441 -25.85 -50.44 -33.76
N VAL A 442 -25.01 -50.95 -32.86
CA VAL A 442 -25.18 -50.81 -31.40
C VAL A 442 -25.08 -49.33 -30.96
N LEU A 443 -24.24 -48.55 -31.64
CA LEU A 443 -24.07 -47.12 -31.37
C LEU A 443 -25.33 -46.31 -31.69
N TYR A 444 -26.03 -46.67 -32.77
CA TYR A 444 -27.25 -45.99 -33.22
C TYR A 444 -28.52 -46.50 -32.54
N ASP A 445 -28.55 -47.76 -32.10
CA ASP A 445 -29.67 -48.33 -31.35
C ASP A 445 -29.77 -47.78 -29.92
N GLN A 446 -28.64 -47.48 -29.28
CA GLN A 446 -28.58 -47.03 -27.88
C GLN A 446 -27.76 -45.74 -27.67
N PRO A 447 -28.07 -44.63 -28.39
CA PRO A 447 -27.25 -43.42 -28.38
C PRO A 447 -27.12 -42.79 -26.99
N ASN A 448 -28.17 -42.89 -26.16
CA ASN A 448 -28.15 -42.41 -24.76
C ASN A 448 -27.10 -43.11 -23.90
N ARG A 449 -27.00 -44.44 -24.03
CA ARG A 449 -26.10 -45.26 -23.21
C ARG A 449 -24.65 -44.96 -23.56
N HIS A 450 -24.36 -44.89 -24.86
CA HIS A 450 -23.00 -44.60 -25.33
C HIS A 450 -22.56 -43.17 -25.06
N LEU A 451 -23.48 -42.20 -25.16
CA LEU A 451 -23.23 -40.85 -24.68
C LEU A 451 -22.88 -40.83 -23.19
N PHE A 452 -23.69 -41.49 -22.35
CA PHE A 452 -23.45 -41.53 -20.90
C PHE A 452 -22.08 -42.17 -20.56
N ILE A 453 -21.75 -43.31 -21.17
CA ILE A 453 -20.45 -43.96 -20.97
C ILE A 453 -19.31 -43.02 -21.39
N SER A 454 -19.41 -42.36 -22.55
CA SER A 454 -18.39 -41.40 -22.99
C SER A 454 -18.24 -40.21 -22.06
N VAL A 455 -19.34 -39.70 -21.49
CA VAL A 455 -19.30 -38.61 -20.50
C VAL A 455 -18.60 -39.06 -19.21
N VAL A 456 -18.89 -40.27 -18.72
CA VAL A 456 -18.24 -40.83 -17.51
C VAL A 456 -16.75 -41.06 -17.75
N LEU A 457 -16.38 -41.64 -18.89
CA LEU A 457 -14.98 -41.86 -19.28
C LEU A 457 -14.22 -40.54 -19.44
N TYR A 458 -14.85 -39.53 -20.05
CA TYR A 458 -14.32 -38.17 -20.14
C TYR A 458 -14.07 -37.58 -18.76
N LEU A 459 -15.06 -37.61 -17.87
CA LEU A 459 -14.98 -37.01 -16.54
C LEU A 459 -13.90 -37.67 -15.68
N ALA A 460 -13.79 -39.00 -15.73
CA ALA A 460 -12.72 -39.74 -15.05
C ALA A 460 -11.34 -39.33 -15.57
N THR A 461 -11.18 -39.21 -16.90
CA THR A 461 -9.92 -38.78 -17.52
C THR A 461 -9.58 -37.34 -17.15
N GLN A 462 -10.54 -36.42 -17.22
CA GLN A 462 -10.38 -35.02 -16.86
C GLN A 462 -9.92 -34.86 -15.41
N ILE A 463 -10.61 -35.50 -14.45
CA ILE A 463 -10.27 -35.42 -13.02
C ILE A 463 -8.88 -35.97 -12.76
N VAL A 464 -8.56 -37.17 -13.26
CA VAL A 464 -7.26 -37.82 -13.00
C VAL A 464 -6.12 -37.02 -13.60
N VAL A 465 -6.25 -36.56 -14.85
CA VAL A 465 -5.22 -35.77 -15.52
C VAL A 465 -5.02 -34.43 -14.81
N PHE A 466 -6.11 -33.74 -14.45
CA PHE A 466 -6.02 -32.45 -13.79
C PHE A 466 -5.47 -32.54 -12.36
N LEU A 467 -5.88 -33.52 -11.56
CA LEU A 467 -5.34 -33.68 -10.20
C LEU A 467 -3.87 -34.10 -10.20
N LYS A 468 -3.39 -34.79 -11.24
CA LYS A 468 -1.99 -35.24 -11.32
C LYS A 468 -1.05 -34.21 -11.94
N TYR A 469 -1.52 -33.46 -12.94
CA TYR A 469 -0.68 -32.57 -13.74
C TYR A 469 -1.12 -31.10 -13.71
N GLY A 470 -2.25 -30.81 -13.06
CA GLY A 470 -2.69 -29.44 -12.83
C GLY A 470 -1.80 -28.76 -11.79
N ASN A 471 -1.60 -27.45 -11.95
CA ASN A 471 -0.90 -26.62 -10.98
C ASN A 471 -1.81 -26.36 -9.76
N LEU A 472 -1.97 -27.39 -8.93
CA LEU A 472 -2.87 -27.37 -7.77
C LEU A 472 -2.44 -26.35 -6.72
N ASP A 473 -1.13 -26.10 -6.57
CA ASP A 473 -0.62 -25.10 -5.63
C ASP A 473 -1.13 -23.71 -5.98
N THR A 474 -1.03 -23.32 -7.26
CA THR A 474 -1.58 -22.04 -7.74
C THR A 474 -3.10 -22.02 -7.65
N LEU A 475 -3.76 -23.14 -7.97
CA LEU A 475 -5.22 -23.24 -7.91
C LEU A 475 -5.74 -23.03 -6.48
N TYR A 476 -5.18 -23.74 -5.51
CA TYR A 476 -5.61 -23.68 -4.11
C TYR A 476 -5.34 -22.33 -3.50
N TYR A 477 -4.27 -21.66 -3.92
CA TYR A 477 -3.94 -20.33 -3.44
C TYR A 477 -5.10 -19.32 -3.63
N TYR A 478 -5.77 -19.34 -4.79
CA TYR A 478 -6.84 -18.39 -5.10
C TYR A 478 -8.25 -18.94 -4.84
N MET A 479 -8.39 -20.25 -4.60
CA MET A 479 -9.67 -20.86 -4.24
C MET A 479 -10.03 -20.57 -2.79
N PRO A 480 -11.34 -20.42 -2.48
CA PRO A 480 -11.77 -20.37 -1.09
C PRO A 480 -11.43 -21.67 -0.37
N THR A 481 -11.20 -21.61 0.94
CA THR A 481 -10.69 -22.74 1.75
C THR A 481 -11.48 -24.04 1.60
N TRP A 482 -12.80 -23.96 1.42
CA TRP A 482 -13.67 -25.13 1.22
C TRP A 482 -13.49 -25.82 -0.16
N LEU A 483 -12.86 -25.16 -1.13
CA LEU A 483 -12.49 -25.73 -2.44
C LEU A 483 -11.04 -26.23 -2.51
N GLN A 484 -10.22 -26.01 -1.49
CA GLN A 484 -8.78 -26.32 -1.49
C GLN A 484 -8.48 -27.81 -1.22
N SER A 485 -9.27 -28.73 -1.79
CA SER A 485 -9.02 -30.17 -1.69
C SER A 485 -9.25 -30.85 -3.03
N GLY A 486 -8.51 -31.94 -3.28
CA GLY A 486 -8.65 -32.71 -4.52
C GLY A 486 -10.07 -33.26 -4.71
N PHE A 487 -10.75 -33.62 -3.62
CA PHE A 487 -12.15 -34.05 -3.66
C PHE A 487 -13.09 -32.90 -4.06
N ALA A 488 -12.92 -31.70 -3.48
CA ALA A 488 -13.75 -30.55 -3.83
C ALA A 488 -13.54 -30.13 -5.30
N VAL A 489 -12.30 -30.17 -5.79
CA VAL A 489 -11.99 -29.93 -7.21
C VAL A 489 -12.63 -31.00 -8.11
N ALA A 490 -12.59 -32.28 -7.72
CA ALA A 490 -13.28 -33.34 -8.47
C ALA A 490 -14.80 -33.11 -8.52
N MET A 491 -15.41 -32.72 -7.39
CA MET A 491 -16.83 -32.37 -7.32
C MET A 491 -17.17 -31.14 -8.18
N LEU A 492 -16.29 -30.14 -8.25
CA LEU A 492 -16.45 -29.02 -9.15
C LEU A 492 -16.53 -29.48 -10.62
N PHE A 493 -15.62 -30.36 -11.06
CA PHE A 493 -15.69 -30.93 -12.41
C PHE A 493 -16.99 -31.69 -12.67
N VAL A 494 -17.48 -32.46 -11.69
CA VAL A 494 -18.77 -33.15 -11.79
C VAL A 494 -19.91 -32.14 -12.01
N VAL A 495 -19.97 -31.07 -11.23
CA VAL A 495 -21.01 -30.02 -11.35
C VAL A 495 -20.95 -29.33 -12.72
N LEU A 496 -19.75 -28.99 -13.19
CA LEU A 496 -19.56 -28.38 -14.51
C LEU A 496 -19.94 -29.34 -15.65
N ALA A 497 -19.65 -30.64 -15.50
CA ALA A 497 -20.07 -31.69 -16.43
C ALA A 497 -21.58 -31.87 -16.45
N VAL A 498 -22.25 -31.92 -15.30
CA VAL A 498 -23.73 -31.99 -15.23
C VAL A 498 -24.37 -30.79 -15.91
N THR A 499 -23.84 -29.59 -15.67
CA THR A 499 -24.32 -28.35 -16.32
C THR A 499 -24.14 -28.40 -17.84
N SER A 500 -22.97 -28.86 -18.29
CA SER A 500 -22.64 -29.07 -19.71
C SER A 500 -23.55 -30.11 -20.38
N TYR A 501 -23.87 -31.18 -19.65
CA TYR A 501 -24.77 -32.23 -20.09
C TYR A 501 -26.21 -31.71 -20.21
N ALA A 502 -26.68 -30.87 -19.28
CA ALA A 502 -28.00 -30.25 -19.37
C ALA A 502 -28.14 -29.38 -20.66
N PHE A 503 -27.11 -28.59 -20.99
CA PHE A 503 -27.08 -27.85 -22.27
C PHE A 503 -27.08 -28.79 -23.48
N THR A 504 -26.36 -29.91 -23.39
CA THR A 504 -26.33 -30.93 -24.44
C THR A 504 -27.69 -31.60 -24.62
N ALA A 505 -28.43 -31.86 -23.54
CA ALA A 505 -29.78 -32.42 -23.59
C ALA A 505 -30.77 -31.44 -24.25
N ILE A 506 -30.66 -30.14 -23.97
CA ILE A 506 -31.44 -29.10 -24.66
C ILE A 506 -31.10 -29.08 -26.15
N TYR A 507 -29.82 -29.15 -26.50
CA TYR A 507 -29.35 -29.25 -27.88
C TYR A 507 -29.89 -30.48 -28.60
N ALA A 508 -29.86 -31.66 -27.96
CA ALA A 508 -30.33 -32.91 -28.51
C ALA A 508 -31.81 -32.86 -28.90
N ARG A 509 -32.64 -32.14 -28.13
CA ARG A 509 -34.07 -31.91 -28.46
C ARG A 509 -34.30 -31.10 -29.74
N THR A 510 -33.28 -30.42 -30.26
CA THR A 510 -33.38 -29.63 -31.50
C THR A 510 -33.02 -30.42 -32.77
N ARG A 511 -32.51 -31.65 -32.61
CA ARG A 511 -32.10 -32.55 -33.70
C ARG A 511 -33.21 -33.56 -34.00
N TYR A 512 -33.39 -33.88 -35.28
CA TYR A 512 -34.32 -34.91 -35.72
C TYR A 512 -33.77 -36.32 -35.47
N GLU A 513 -32.46 -36.49 -35.64
CA GLU A 513 -31.73 -37.73 -35.37
C GLU A 513 -30.71 -37.54 -34.25
N ARG A 514 -30.68 -38.49 -33.33
CA ARG A 514 -29.73 -38.51 -32.22
C ARG A 514 -28.46 -39.22 -32.62
N SER A 515 -27.32 -38.64 -32.26
CA SER A 515 -26.01 -39.20 -32.56
C SER A 515 -25.16 -39.08 -31.30
N ALA A 516 -24.74 -40.21 -30.72
CA ALA A 516 -23.88 -40.22 -29.54
C ALA A 516 -22.57 -39.45 -29.79
N MET A 517 -21.98 -39.58 -31.00
CA MET A 517 -20.77 -38.87 -31.40
C MET A 517 -21.01 -37.35 -31.50
N GLY A 518 -22.11 -36.93 -32.13
CA GLY A 518 -22.46 -35.51 -32.28
C GLY A 518 -22.84 -34.84 -30.97
N GLU A 519 -23.62 -35.53 -30.13
CA GLU A 519 -23.99 -35.05 -28.79
C GLU A 519 -22.77 -35.01 -27.86
N PHE A 520 -21.88 -36.02 -27.89
CA PHE A 520 -20.64 -36.01 -27.13
C PHE A 520 -19.69 -34.90 -27.57
N SER A 521 -19.56 -34.64 -28.87
CA SER A 521 -18.72 -33.54 -29.38
C SER A 521 -19.23 -32.18 -28.93
N TYR A 522 -20.56 -31.99 -28.90
CA TYR A 522 -21.17 -30.78 -28.37
C TYR A 522 -20.93 -30.65 -26.85
N PHE A 523 -21.17 -31.72 -26.09
CA PHE A 523 -20.86 -31.80 -24.66
C PHE A 523 -19.39 -31.46 -24.37
N LEU A 524 -18.47 -32.06 -25.11
CA LEU A 524 -17.04 -31.82 -24.98
C LEU A 524 -16.71 -30.35 -25.21
N GLY A 525 -17.23 -29.77 -26.29
CA GLY A 525 -16.98 -28.36 -26.61
C GLY A 525 -17.48 -27.43 -25.51
N ILE A 526 -18.70 -27.61 -25.02
CA ILE A 526 -19.24 -26.76 -23.95
C ILE A 526 -18.56 -27.03 -22.60
N ASN A 527 -18.19 -28.28 -22.28
CA ASN A 527 -17.53 -28.59 -21.03
C ASN A 527 -16.10 -28.05 -20.98
N VAL A 528 -15.32 -28.26 -22.04
CA VAL A 528 -13.98 -27.67 -22.15
C VAL A 528 -14.07 -26.16 -22.03
N TRP A 529 -14.99 -25.51 -22.77
CA TRP A 529 -15.22 -24.07 -22.65
C TRP A 529 -15.56 -23.63 -21.23
N THR A 530 -16.48 -24.32 -20.56
CA THR A 530 -16.94 -23.98 -19.21
C THR A 530 -15.82 -24.17 -18.19
N VAL A 531 -15.10 -25.28 -18.26
CA VAL A 531 -14.02 -25.63 -17.33
C VAL A 531 -12.83 -24.70 -17.48
N THR A 532 -12.37 -24.48 -18.71
CA THR A 532 -11.21 -23.61 -18.95
C THR A 532 -11.52 -22.18 -18.54
N LEU A 533 -12.71 -21.65 -18.83
CA LEU A 533 -13.12 -20.34 -18.33
C LEU A 533 -13.25 -20.31 -16.81
N ALA A 534 -13.95 -21.29 -16.20
CA ALA A 534 -14.19 -21.27 -14.75
C ALA A 534 -12.89 -21.34 -13.93
N LEU A 535 -11.91 -22.13 -14.39
CA LEU A 535 -10.63 -22.29 -13.69
C LEU A 535 -9.60 -21.21 -14.05
N SER A 536 -9.82 -20.43 -15.11
CA SER A 536 -8.84 -19.45 -15.58
C SER A 536 -8.49 -18.41 -14.52
N TYR A 537 -9.50 -17.94 -13.79
CA TYR A 537 -9.29 -17.02 -12.67
C TYR A 537 -8.42 -17.64 -11.58
N TYR A 538 -8.56 -18.92 -11.24
CA TYR A 538 -7.79 -19.52 -10.15
C TYR A 538 -6.35 -19.86 -10.57
N LEU A 539 -6.11 -20.06 -11.86
CA LEU A 539 -4.79 -20.42 -12.38
C LEU A 539 -3.97 -19.23 -12.88
N ALA A 540 -4.54 -18.04 -13.03
CA ALA A 540 -3.85 -16.81 -13.47
C ALA A 540 -2.94 -16.18 -12.41
N GLY A 541 -2.28 -17.02 -11.61
CA GLY A 541 -1.55 -16.66 -10.39
C GLY A 541 -0.16 -16.14 -10.57
#